data_AF-L0PC41-F1
#
_entry.id   AF-L0PC41-F1
#
_cell.length_a   1.000
_cell.length_b   1.000
_cell.length_c   1.000
_cell.angle_alpha   90.00
_cell.angle_beta   90.00
_cell.angle_gamma   90.00
#
_symmetry.space_group_name_H-M   'P 1'
#
loop_
_entity.id
_entity.type
_entity.pdbx_description
1 polymer ?
#
loop_
_entity_poly.entity_id
_entity_poly.type
_entity_poly.pdbx_seq_one_letter_code
_entity_poly.pdbx_strand_id
1 'polypeptide(L)'
;MSFLDALASTGIFNEEWTDWKSVFENRLKKNLWLFEPSKSFSETQNGIEIEDGIPSSVSESEKALFYRIINVLLSNFSSHPPHTVQRLAELLLTPKLHYNSLSKYLRAVEKTIMVTSTTVNFEVFQTNSQNQTSSEDQTVDRSDSSVANLAPISWIHNDQNNTDNKI
;
A
#
# COMPACT_ATOMS: atom_id res chain seq x y z
N MET A 1 -4.76 -15.37 -19.33
CA MET A 1 -4.42 -14.38 -18.30
C MET A 1 -4.54 -15.07 -16.95
N SER A 2 -3.51 -15.08 -16.11
CA SER A 2 -3.62 -15.71 -14.79
C SER A 2 -4.51 -14.84 -13.88
N PHE A 3 -5.18 -15.43 -12.90
CA PHE A 3 -6.01 -14.67 -11.96
C PHE A 3 -5.23 -13.54 -11.28
N LEU A 4 -3.97 -13.79 -10.91
CA LEU A 4 -3.10 -12.77 -10.32
C LEU A 4 -2.89 -11.57 -11.27
N ASP A 5 -2.82 -11.79 -12.58
CA ASP A 5 -2.68 -10.69 -13.56
C ASP A 5 -3.95 -9.82 -13.58
N ALA A 6 -5.13 -10.46 -13.55
CA ALA A 6 -6.41 -9.75 -13.48
C ALA A 6 -6.56 -9.01 -12.15
N LEU A 7 -6.17 -9.64 -11.04
CA LEU A 7 -6.21 -9.05 -9.70
C LEU A 7 -5.26 -7.86 -9.57
N ALA A 8 -4.04 -7.95 -10.09
CA ALA A 8 -3.08 -6.85 -10.12
C ALA A 8 -3.57 -5.68 -10.97
N SER A 9 -4.30 -5.96 -12.05
CA SER A 9 -4.81 -4.91 -12.96
C SER A 9 -6.09 -4.24 -12.45
N THR A 10 -7.01 -4.99 -11.85
CA THR A 10 -8.36 -4.52 -11.52
C THR A 10 -8.57 -4.27 -10.02
N GLY A 11 -7.80 -4.93 -9.17
CA GLY A 11 -8.02 -4.97 -7.72
C GLY A 11 -9.30 -5.68 -7.29
N ILE A 12 -10.06 -6.23 -8.23
CA ILE A 12 -11.32 -6.93 -7.95
C ILE A 12 -10.98 -8.36 -7.49
N PHE A 13 -11.42 -8.71 -6.29
CA PHE A 13 -11.27 -10.04 -5.71
C PHE A 13 -12.65 -10.63 -5.41
N ASN A 14 -13.08 -11.60 -6.23
CA ASN A 14 -14.41 -12.23 -6.15
C ASN A 14 -14.36 -13.68 -5.62
N GLU A 15 -13.21 -14.10 -5.08
CA GLU A 15 -12.96 -15.47 -4.62
C GLU A 15 -12.99 -15.55 -3.10
N GLU A 16 -12.96 -16.76 -2.53
CA GLU A 16 -12.78 -16.93 -1.10
C GLU A 16 -11.30 -16.74 -0.71
N TRP A 17 -11.03 -15.84 0.25
CA TRP A 17 -9.65 -15.57 0.65
C TRP A 17 -8.91 -16.80 1.17
N THR A 18 -9.61 -17.71 1.84
CA THR A 18 -9.06 -18.95 2.41
C THR A 18 -8.31 -19.79 1.38
N ASP A 19 -8.87 -19.95 0.18
CA ASP A 19 -8.28 -20.75 -0.88
C ASP A 19 -7.00 -20.11 -1.45
N TRP A 20 -6.95 -18.78 -1.41
CA TRP A 20 -5.85 -18.00 -1.98
C TRP A 20 -4.67 -17.81 -1.03
N LYS A 21 -4.84 -18.04 0.28
CA LYS A 21 -3.75 -17.99 1.26
C LYS A 21 -2.55 -18.84 0.84
N SER A 22 -2.80 -20.09 0.47
CA SER A 22 -1.76 -21.02 0.02
C SER A 22 -1.10 -20.56 -1.29
N VAL A 23 -1.88 -19.96 -2.20
CA VAL A 23 -1.36 -19.47 -3.48
C VAL A 23 -0.41 -18.30 -3.25
N PHE A 24 -0.78 -17.35 -2.39
CA PHE A 24 0.06 -16.20 -2.05
C PHE A 24 1.33 -16.64 -1.32
N GLU A 25 1.23 -17.56 -0.35
CA GLU A 25 2.38 -18.13 0.33
C GLU A 25 3.34 -18.81 -0.66
N ASN A 26 2.82 -19.71 -1.50
CA ASN A 26 3.62 -20.43 -2.49
C ASN A 26 4.28 -19.48 -3.49
N ARG A 27 3.61 -18.41 -3.87
CA ARG A 27 4.18 -17.37 -4.74
C ARG A 27 5.27 -16.58 -4.02
N LEU A 28 5.08 -16.22 -2.75
CA LEU A 28 6.10 -15.52 -1.98
C LEU A 28 7.36 -16.38 -1.80
N LYS A 29 7.18 -17.68 -1.49
CA LYS A 29 8.28 -18.66 -1.45
C LYS A 29 9.05 -18.71 -2.76
N LYS A 30 8.35 -18.83 -3.91
CA LYS A 30 8.96 -18.76 -5.24
C LYS A 30 9.74 -17.48 -5.48
N ASN A 31 9.24 -16.34 -4.99
CA ASN A 31 9.92 -15.06 -5.16
C ASN A 31 11.23 -14.98 -4.38
N LEU A 32 11.41 -15.74 -3.30
CA LEU A 32 12.70 -15.81 -2.60
C LEU A 32 13.82 -16.29 -3.53
N TRP A 33 13.55 -17.34 -4.31
CA TRP A 33 14.47 -17.91 -5.30
C TRP A 33 14.84 -16.92 -6.41
N LEU A 34 13.98 -15.94 -6.71
CA LEU A 34 14.30 -14.91 -7.70
C LEU A 34 15.38 -13.94 -7.23
N PHE A 35 15.60 -13.80 -5.92
CA PHE A 35 16.65 -12.95 -5.36
C PHE A 35 17.93 -13.71 -5.03
N GLU A 36 17.97 -15.02 -5.26
CA GLU A 36 19.20 -15.78 -5.09
C GLU A 36 20.26 -15.26 -6.07
N PRO A 37 21.48 -14.95 -5.60
CA PRO A 37 22.60 -14.70 -6.48
C PRO A 37 22.76 -15.93 -7.37
N SER A 38 22.81 -15.77 -8.68
CA SER A 38 22.97 -16.89 -9.61
C SER A 38 24.17 -17.74 -9.19
N LYS A 39 23.92 -18.88 -8.54
CA LYS A 39 24.97 -19.84 -8.24
C LYS A 39 25.55 -20.26 -9.57
N SER A 40 26.83 -19.93 -9.79
CA SER A 40 27.62 -20.61 -10.80
C SER A 40 27.49 -22.11 -10.53
N PHE A 41 27.15 -22.86 -11.58
CA PHE A 41 26.80 -24.29 -11.63
C PHE A 41 27.80 -25.27 -10.94
N SER A 42 28.87 -24.79 -10.30
CA SER A 42 29.99 -25.56 -9.81
C SER A 42 30.03 -25.83 -8.30
N GLU A 43 28.90 -25.82 -7.58
CA GLU A 43 28.87 -26.26 -6.18
C GLU A 43 27.62 -27.11 -5.92
N THR A 44 27.59 -28.30 -6.51
CA THR A 44 26.60 -29.35 -6.19
C THR A 44 27.30 -30.59 -5.67
N GLN A 45 27.91 -30.51 -4.49
CA GLN A 45 28.15 -31.68 -3.63
C GLN A 45 28.22 -31.21 -2.17
N ASN A 46 27.04 -31.00 -1.58
CA ASN A 46 26.72 -31.26 -0.17
C ASN A 46 25.24 -30.94 -0.03
N GLY A 47 24.44 -31.94 0.37
CA GLY A 47 23.00 -31.78 0.55
C GLY A 47 22.72 -30.61 1.48
N ILE A 48 22.23 -29.51 0.93
CA ILE A 48 21.76 -28.38 1.72
C ILE A 48 20.26 -28.60 1.92
N GLU A 49 19.90 -28.97 3.14
CA GLU A 49 18.53 -29.19 3.56
C GLU A 49 17.68 -27.95 3.23
N ILE A 50 16.66 -28.15 2.40
CA ILE A 50 15.65 -27.14 2.11
C ILE A 50 14.70 -27.11 3.31
N GLU A 51 15.04 -26.33 4.32
CA GLU A 51 14.15 -25.87 5.39
C GLU A 51 12.95 -25.13 4.74
N ASP A 52 11.77 -25.77 4.73
CA ASP A 52 10.46 -25.18 4.38
C ASP A 52 10.33 -24.46 3.00
N GLY A 53 11.20 -24.78 2.04
CA GLY A 53 11.19 -24.21 0.69
C GLY A 53 11.91 -22.86 0.57
N ILE A 54 12.74 -22.50 1.55
CA ILE A 54 13.50 -21.24 1.61
C ILE A 54 14.94 -21.46 1.12
N PRO A 55 15.50 -20.59 0.26
CA PRO A 55 16.90 -20.68 -0.16
C PRO A 55 17.87 -20.47 1.01
N SER A 56 18.95 -21.24 1.05
CA SER A 56 19.98 -21.15 2.11
C SER A 56 20.78 -19.85 2.10
N SER A 57 20.72 -19.08 1.00
CA SER A 57 21.34 -17.76 0.88
C SER A 57 20.59 -16.67 1.66
N VAL A 58 19.37 -16.94 2.11
CA VAL A 58 18.53 -15.98 2.84
C VAL A 58 19.03 -15.83 4.27
N SER A 59 19.29 -14.60 4.70
CA SER A 59 19.77 -14.34 6.07
C SER A 59 18.69 -14.64 7.12
N GLU A 60 19.12 -14.92 8.35
CA GLU A 60 18.19 -15.18 9.47
C GLU A 60 17.18 -14.05 9.68
N SER A 61 17.63 -12.80 9.53
CA SER A 61 16.76 -11.63 9.64
C SER A 61 15.69 -11.57 8.54
N GLU A 62 16.00 -12.04 7.33
CA GLU A 62 15.06 -12.10 6.21
C GLU A 62 14.09 -13.27 6.36
N LYS A 63 14.55 -14.41 6.89
CA LYS A 63 13.68 -15.52 7.27
C LYS A 63 12.66 -15.09 8.32
N ALA A 64 13.11 -14.44 9.40
CA ALA A 64 12.23 -13.91 10.43
C ALA A 64 11.19 -12.92 9.87
N LEU A 65 11.62 -12.05 8.96
CA LEU A 65 10.71 -11.12 8.26
C LEU A 65 9.70 -11.88 7.38
N PHE A 66 10.14 -12.88 6.64
CA PHE A 66 9.28 -13.71 5.80
C PHE A 66 8.22 -14.45 6.63
N TYR A 67 8.60 -15.12 7.71
CA TYR A 67 7.65 -15.82 8.57
C TYR A 67 6.64 -14.88 9.21
N ARG A 68 7.05 -13.67 9.58
CA ARG A 68 6.12 -12.66 10.09
C ARG A 68 5.11 -12.21 9.01
N ILE A 69 5.56 -12.03 7.77
CA ILE A 69 4.68 -11.71 6.63
C ILE A 69 3.65 -12.82 6.44
N ILE A 70 4.09 -14.08 6.40
CA ILE A 70 3.20 -15.24 6.28
C ILE A 70 2.21 -15.29 7.44
N ASN A 71 2.68 -15.16 8.68
CA ASN A 71 1.80 -15.17 9.84
C ASN A 71 0.71 -14.10 9.74
N VAL A 72 1.07 -12.84 9.45
CA VAL A 72 0.11 -11.74 9.28
C VAL A 72 -0.88 -12.03 8.15
N LEU A 73 -0.40 -12.51 7.00
CA LEU A 73 -1.24 -12.81 5.85
C LEU A 73 -2.27 -13.91 6.15
N LEU A 74 -1.88 -14.92 6.93
CA LEU A 74 -2.71 -16.07 7.25
C LEU A 74 -3.66 -15.81 8.44
N SER A 75 -3.22 -15.04 9.45
CA SER A 75 -3.94 -14.87 10.72
C SER A 75 -4.84 -13.63 10.77
N ASN A 76 -4.42 -12.49 10.19
CA ASN A 76 -5.16 -11.23 10.33
C ASN A 76 -6.35 -11.10 9.36
N PHE A 77 -6.39 -11.95 8.33
CA PHE A 77 -7.37 -11.88 7.25
C PHE A 77 -8.14 -13.21 7.22
N SER A 78 -9.28 -13.27 7.93
CA SER A 78 -10.08 -14.50 8.03
C SER A 78 -10.91 -14.75 6.78
N SER A 79 -11.77 -13.79 6.40
CA SER A 79 -12.76 -13.97 5.33
C SER A 79 -12.48 -13.18 4.06
N HIS A 80 -11.79 -12.04 4.18
CA HIS A 80 -11.53 -11.13 3.06
C HIS A 80 -10.03 -10.80 3.00
N PRO A 81 -9.47 -10.59 1.79
CA PRO A 81 -8.08 -10.17 1.66
C PRO A 81 -7.90 -8.73 2.18
N PRO A 82 -6.65 -8.26 2.39
CA PRO A 82 -6.40 -6.85 2.66
C PRO A 82 -6.92 -5.96 1.54
N HIS A 83 -7.33 -4.72 1.84
CA HIS A 83 -7.74 -3.75 0.80
C HIS A 83 -6.58 -3.41 -0.16
N THR A 84 -5.35 -3.73 0.24
CA THR A 84 -4.13 -3.62 -0.57
C THR A 84 -3.84 -4.87 -1.41
N VAL A 85 -4.79 -5.81 -1.56
CA VAL A 85 -4.61 -7.07 -2.30
C VAL A 85 -4.14 -6.86 -3.74
N GLN A 86 -4.59 -5.78 -4.39
CA GLN A 86 -4.09 -5.40 -5.72
C GLN A 86 -2.58 -5.16 -5.69
N ARG A 87 -2.13 -4.29 -4.77
CA ARG A 87 -0.71 -3.96 -4.61
C ARG A 87 0.11 -5.18 -4.23
N LEU A 88 -0.45 -6.05 -3.40
CA LEU A 88 0.18 -7.31 -3.04
C LEU A 88 0.34 -8.22 -4.26
N ALA A 89 -0.67 -8.32 -5.12
CA ALA A 89 -0.61 -9.11 -6.35
C ALA A 89 0.46 -8.59 -7.32
N GLU A 90 0.58 -7.27 -7.49
CA GLU A 90 1.65 -6.66 -8.30
C GLU A 90 3.05 -7.03 -7.80
N LEU A 91 3.26 -6.96 -6.48
CA LEU A 91 4.52 -7.34 -5.83
C LEU A 91 4.80 -8.84 -5.96
N LEU A 92 3.78 -9.68 -5.98
CA LEU A 92 3.95 -11.12 -6.18
C LEU A 92 4.28 -11.47 -7.63
N LEU A 93 3.71 -10.77 -8.60
CA LEU A 93 3.96 -10.99 -10.03
C LEU A 93 5.31 -10.44 -10.49
N THR A 94 5.67 -9.25 -10.01
CA THR A 94 6.84 -8.51 -10.50
C THR A 94 7.76 -8.06 -9.35
N PRO A 95 8.28 -9.01 -8.54
CA PRO A 95 9.02 -8.69 -7.32
C PRO A 95 10.28 -7.85 -7.56
N LYS A 96 10.88 -7.97 -8.75
CA LYS A 96 12.10 -7.25 -9.15
C LYS A 96 11.86 -5.94 -9.92
N LEU A 97 10.61 -5.55 -10.15
CA LEU A 97 10.32 -4.34 -10.92
C LEU A 97 10.86 -3.06 -10.25
N HIS A 98 10.75 -2.99 -8.92
CA HIS A 98 11.17 -1.81 -8.15
C HIS A 98 12.19 -2.14 -7.05
N TYR A 99 12.48 -3.41 -6.81
CA TYR A 99 13.34 -3.86 -5.71
C TYR A 99 14.46 -4.76 -6.22
N ASN A 100 15.70 -4.32 -5.98
CA ASN A 100 16.91 -5.05 -6.39
C ASN A 100 17.47 -5.97 -5.29
N SER A 101 16.91 -5.92 -4.08
CA SER A 101 17.33 -6.79 -2.97
C SER A 101 16.13 -7.41 -2.26
N LEU A 102 16.33 -8.62 -1.74
CA LEU A 102 15.30 -9.39 -1.05
C LEU A 102 14.74 -8.63 0.15
N SER A 103 15.60 -8.07 0.99
CA SER A 103 15.16 -7.37 2.20
C SER A 103 14.31 -6.12 1.88
N LYS A 104 14.56 -5.42 0.77
CA LYS A 104 13.71 -4.28 0.33
C LYS A 104 12.36 -4.78 -0.17
N TYR A 105 12.37 -5.87 -0.93
CA TYR A 105 11.15 -6.52 -1.42
C TYR A 105 10.25 -7.00 -0.27
N LEU A 106 10.81 -7.76 0.67
CA LEU A 106 10.04 -8.28 1.82
C LEU A 106 9.46 -7.14 2.67
N ARG A 107 10.21 -6.05 2.91
CA ARG A 107 9.70 -4.87 3.61
C ARG A 107 8.55 -4.19 2.85
N ALA A 108 8.59 -4.17 1.52
CA ALA A 108 7.49 -3.62 0.73
C ALA A 108 6.23 -4.47 0.84
N VAL A 109 6.36 -5.80 0.80
CA VAL A 109 5.26 -6.75 1.02
C VAL A 109 4.66 -6.56 2.41
N GLU A 110 5.52 -6.53 3.43
CA GLU A 110 5.12 -6.30 4.82
C GLU A 110 4.32 -5.01 5.00
N LYS A 111 4.84 -3.88 4.50
CA LYS A 111 4.13 -2.59 4.58
C LYS A 111 2.77 -2.66 3.91
N THR A 112 2.66 -3.37 2.78
CA THR A 112 1.43 -3.50 2.01
C THR A 112 0.36 -4.26 2.82
N ILE A 113 0.72 -5.36 3.47
CA ILE A 113 -0.21 -6.14 4.30
C ILE A 113 -0.52 -5.46 5.64
N MET A 114 0.35 -4.58 6.13
CA MET A 114 0.16 -3.83 7.37
C MET A 114 -0.68 -2.55 7.20
N VAL A 115 -1.07 -2.18 5.99
CA VAL A 115 -2.03 -1.09 5.79
C VAL A 115 -3.39 -1.60 6.25
N THR A 116 -3.67 -1.44 7.54
CA THR A 116 -4.99 -1.64 8.12
C THR A 116 -5.59 -0.27 8.32
N SER A 117 -6.51 0.14 7.44
CA SER A 117 -7.31 1.32 7.70
C SER A 117 -8.22 0.99 8.88
N THR A 118 -7.97 1.60 10.03
CA THR A 118 -8.99 1.61 11.08
C THR A 118 -10.12 2.50 10.56
N THR A 119 -11.19 1.90 10.07
CA THR A 119 -12.49 2.59 9.99
C THR A 119 -13.00 2.74 11.42
N VAL A 120 -12.30 3.52 12.25
CA VAL A 120 -12.99 4.14 13.39
C VAL A 120 -13.97 5.07 12.72
N ASN A 121 -15.26 4.85 12.94
CA ASN A 121 -16.32 5.76 12.55
C ASN A 121 -15.82 7.19 12.76
N PHE A 122 -15.49 7.90 11.68
CA PHE A 122 -15.51 9.34 11.73
C PHE A 122 -16.99 9.67 11.84
N GLU A 123 -17.47 9.78 13.07
CA GLU A 123 -18.78 10.34 13.33
C GLU A 123 -18.77 11.72 12.69
N VAL A 124 -19.45 11.82 11.54
CA VAL A 124 -19.72 13.09 10.91
C VAL A 124 -20.60 13.84 11.89
N PHE A 125 -20.00 14.72 12.69
CA PHE A 125 -20.77 15.65 13.51
C PHE A 125 -21.56 16.54 12.56
N GLN A 126 -22.82 16.16 12.30
CA GLN A 126 -23.78 17.02 11.64
C GLN A 126 -24.07 18.17 12.61
N THR A 127 -23.51 19.34 12.36
CA THR A 127 -23.88 20.55 13.09
C THR A 127 -25.30 20.95 12.66
N ASN A 128 -26.29 20.59 13.47
CA ASN A 128 -27.66 21.09 13.32
C ASN A 128 -27.68 22.60 13.52
N SER A 129 -27.73 23.36 12.43
CA SER A 129 -28.11 24.77 12.46
C SER A 129 -29.64 24.87 12.52
N GLN A 130 -30.20 25.08 13.72
CA GLN A 130 -31.60 25.51 13.85
C GLN A 130 -31.72 26.95 13.32
N ASN A 131 -32.29 27.11 12.12
CA ASN A 131 -32.74 28.40 11.61
C ASN A 131 -34.03 28.82 12.33
N GLN A 132 -33.98 29.94 13.07
CA GLN A 132 -35.18 30.72 13.38
C GLN A 132 -35.59 31.48 12.12
N THR A 133 -36.83 31.26 11.70
CA THR A 133 -37.47 31.91 10.57
C THR A 133 -37.80 33.37 10.90
N SER A 134 -37.31 34.30 10.10
CA SER A 134 -37.93 35.60 9.88
C SER A 134 -38.01 35.81 8.38
N SER A 135 -39.23 35.78 7.88
CA SER A 135 -39.60 35.79 6.48
C SER A 135 -39.47 37.18 5.85
N GLU A 136 -38.99 37.14 4.60
CA GLU A 136 -39.46 37.92 3.44
C GLU A 136 -39.16 39.42 3.38
N ASP A 137 -38.13 39.77 2.60
CA ASP A 137 -38.36 40.48 1.33
C ASP A 137 -37.23 40.14 0.32
N GLN A 138 -37.59 39.78 -0.91
CA GLN A 138 -36.67 39.31 -1.97
C GLN A 138 -36.62 40.31 -3.12
N THR A 139 -35.41 40.80 -3.44
CA THR A 139 -35.01 41.03 -4.83
C THR A 139 -33.64 40.39 -5.07
N VAL A 140 -33.66 39.41 -5.97
CA VAL A 140 -32.57 38.61 -6.53
C VAL A 140 -31.41 39.46 -7.08
N ASP A 141 -30.21 39.26 -6.56
CA ASP A 141 -28.95 39.47 -7.29
C ASP A 141 -28.00 38.30 -7.04
N ARG A 142 -27.31 37.92 -8.11
CA ARG A 142 -26.67 36.63 -8.33
C ARG A 142 -25.18 36.87 -8.38
N SER A 143 -24.49 36.72 -7.24
CA SER A 143 -23.04 36.50 -7.14
C SER A 143 -22.70 36.32 -5.66
N ASP A 144 -22.25 35.15 -5.24
CA ASP A 144 -21.03 35.15 -4.43
C ASP A 144 -20.40 33.77 -4.35
N SER A 145 -19.13 33.75 -4.73
CA SER A 145 -18.21 32.65 -4.48
C SER A 145 -18.12 32.42 -2.99
N SER A 146 -18.44 31.20 -2.53
CA SER A 146 -18.12 30.75 -1.19
C SER A 146 -16.60 30.56 -1.08
N VAL A 147 -15.91 31.68 -0.90
CA VAL A 147 -14.48 31.72 -0.62
C VAL A 147 -14.28 31.03 0.73
N ALA A 148 -13.60 29.90 0.72
CA ALA A 148 -13.14 29.25 1.94
C ALA A 148 -12.25 30.27 2.69
N ASN A 149 -12.66 30.65 3.91
CA ASN A 149 -11.80 31.39 4.83
C ASN A 149 -10.67 30.46 5.28
N LEU A 150 -9.65 30.33 4.42
CA LEU A 150 -8.41 29.64 4.71
C LEU A 150 -7.60 30.55 5.63
N ALA A 151 -7.21 30.05 6.79
CA ALA A 151 -6.23 30.72 7.64
C ALA A 151 -4.95 31.02 6.82
N PRO A 152 -4.32 32.19 7.03
CA PRO A 152 -3.20 32.62 6.21
C PRO A 152 -2.04 31.63 6.29
N ILE A 153 -1.53 31.26 5.12
CA ILE A 153 -0.43 30.33 4.94
C ILE A 153 0.89 31.09 5.13
N SER A 154 1.59 30.84 6.23
CA SER A 154 2.77 31.62 6.65
C SER A 154 3.97 31.58 5.68
N TRP A 155 4.00 30.66 4.71
CA TRP A 155 5.12 30.48 3.79
C TRP A 155 5.02 31.30 2.49
N ILE A 156 3.92 32.02 2.24
CA ILE A 156 3.70 32.77 1.01
C ILE A 156 4.15 34.24 1.11
N HIS A 157 5.38 34.50 1.59
CA HIS A 157 6.00 35.81 1.41
C HIS A 157 6.76 35.81 0.08
N ASN A 158 6.16 36.46 -0.94
CA ASN A 158 6.82 36.79 -2.19
C ASN A 158 7.79 37.95 -1.91
N ASP A 159 9.07 37.65 -1.71
CA ASP A 159 10.14 38.64 -1.77
C ASP A 159 10.29 39.14 -3.22
N GLN A 160 9.38 40.02 -3.64
CA GLN A 160 9.60 40.93 -4.75
C GLN A 160 9.79 42.33 -4.20
N ASN A 161 11.04 42.66 -3.89
CA ASN A 161 11.56 44.02 -3.98
C ASN A 161 13.05 43.93 -4.30
N ASN A 162 13.35 43.62 -5.55
CA ASN A 162 14.56 44.15 -6.18
C ASN A 162 14.19 44.63 -7.59
N THR A 163 14.71 45.81 -7.94
CA THR A 163 14.71 46.46 -9.28
C THR A 163 13.36 47.07 -9.68
N ASP A 164 13.16 48.36 -9.99
CA ASP A 164 14.06 49.43 -10.45
C ASP A 164 13.40 50.84 -10.36
N ASN A 165 14.27 51.86 -10.45
CA ASN A 165 14.12 53.19 -11.10
C ASN A 165 13.84 54.48 -10.30
N LYS A 166 14.95 55.23 -10.10
CA LYS A 166 15.31 56.50 -10.79
C LYS A 166 14.45 57.76 -10.55
N ILE A 167 15.01 58.73 -9.80
CA ILE A 167 15.50 60.05 -10.27
C ILE A 167 16.72 60.43 -9.43
#